data_AF-G5ADL1-F1
#
_entry.id   AF-G5ADL1-F1
#
_cell.length_a   1.000
_cell.length_b   1.000
_cell.length_c   1.000
_cell.angle_alpha   90.00
_cell.angle_beta   90.00
_cell.angle_gamma   90.00
#
_symmetry.space_group_name_H-M   'P 1'
#
loop_
_entity.id
_entity.type
_entity.pdbx_description
1 polymer ?
#
loop_
_entity_poly.entity_id
_entity_poly.type
_entity_poly.pdbx_seq_one_letter_code
_entity_poly.pdbx_strand_id
1 'polypeptide(L)'
;MSDPVKPESISSTEAVATPGALEQPEATPPMPPPSAPPSAQEFLDFEGTTIFAPSPSTTYRYSLSLKSGNLRIWLENGDTKKQWCTTELSLHDYVDASNVIPDATASDYVECFQELLSTAAEDVANIPGAFQRGQDGVFQLKLSVKVQVLRKARVATYTFVLEEISVERIDVLESKLRDLQDKVSTLRMGDEDLAARRSSAVQRLEEDLKKLQKSLDGRDVVISQLKDEVKALQLAQESSVVIPVQATTKALGDLVCWRNAAFIFGLNASVTGLDGIVRAESPGTYQVTAVVNHQPAGLNSSIQMMKGSDCIQSAYCGHAQGNSGSTSLNCTARLDKNDQLTVKCPANLTGTSYLTLIRLGK
;
A
#
# COMPACT_ATOMS: atom_id res chain seq x y z
N MET A 1 -53.94 42.76 -52.71
CA MET A 1 -53.21 43.00 -53.98
C MET A 1 -52.04 43.92 -53.65
N SER A 2 -50.90 43.67 -54.28
CA SER A 2 -49.56 44.18 -53.96
C SER A 2 -49.40 45.71 -53.89
N ASP A 3 -48.55 46.18 -52.96
CA ASP A 3 -47.25 46.90 -53.14
C ASP A 3 -46.96 47.60 -54.50
N PRO A 4 -46.10 48.68 -54.59
CA PRO A 4 -44.82 48.78 -53.83
C PRO A 4 -44.15 50.17 -53.56
N VAL A 5 -43.09 50.17 -52.71
CA VAL A 5 -41.75 50.85 -52.83
C VAL A 5 -41.62 52.41 -52.95
N LYS A 6 -40.57 53.14 -52.49
CA LYS A 6 -39.49 53.02 -51.45
C LYS A 6 -38.67 54.39 -51.42
N PRO A 7 -37.39 54.47 -51.01
CA PRO A 7 -36.82 55.13 -49.79
C PRO A 7 -36.21 56.55 -49.95
N GLU A 8 -35.71 57.16 -48.86
CA GLU A 8 -34.27 57.54 -48.77
C GLU A 8 -33.74 57.92 -47.36
N SER A 9 -32.40 57.89 -47.21
CA SER A 9 -31.53 58.26 -46.07
C SER A 9 -30.05 58.04 -46.51
N ILE A 10 -28.94 58.49 -45.89
CA ILE A 10 -28.60 59.05 -44.55
C ILE A 10 -27.40 60.03 -44.76
N SER A 11 -27.15 61.03 -43.89
CA SER A 11 -25.79 61.61 -43.76
C SER A 11 -25.49 62.29 -42.40
N SER A 12 -24.22 62.25 -41.98
CA SER A 12 -23.67 62.77 -40.71
C SER A 12 -22.29 63.41 -40.95
N THR A 13 -21.92 64.50 -40.26
CA THR A 13 -20.49 64.94 -40.11
C THR A 13 -20.30 65.95 -38.95
N GLU A 14 -19.04 66.30 -38.62
CA GLU A 14 -18.56 66.64 -37.27
C GLU A 14 -18.20 68.12 -36.96
N ALA A 15 -18.08 68.37 -35.65
CA ALA A 15 -17.37 69.36 -34.82
C ALA A 15 -16.38 70.43 -35.37
N VAL A 16 -16.24 71.53 -34.60
CA VAL A 16 -14.97 72.21 -34.17
C VAL A 16 -15.31 73.27 -33.06
N ALA A 17 -14.35 73.75 -32.25
CA ALA A 17 -14.59 74.28 -30.89
C ALA A 17 -13.91 75.62 -30.48
N THR A 18 -14.56 76.38 -29.57
CA THR A 18 -14.02 77.33 -28.51
C THR A 18 -13.21 78.59 -28.95
N PRO A 19 -12.84 79.59 -28.08
CA PRO A 19 -13.08 79.82 -26.62
C PRO A 19 -13.46 81.28 -26.15
N GLY A 20 -13.73 81.46 -24.83
CA GLY A 20 -13.68 82.73 -24.05
C GLY A 20 -14.86 82.89 -23.06
N ALA A 21 -14.78 82.64 -21.74
CA ALA A 21 -14.12 83.38 -20.62
C ALA A 21 -14.71 84.79 -20.36
N LEU A 22 -15.00 85.27 -19.14
CA LEU A 22 -15.01 84.73 -17.75
C LEU A 22 -15.65 85.82 -16.83
N GLU A 23 -16.53 85.50 -15.86
CA GLU A 23 -16.64 86.16 -14.52
C GLU A 23 -17.73 85.53 -13.62
N GLN A 24 -17.75 85.88 -12.31
CA GLN A 24 -18.17 85.00 -11.20
C GLN A 24 -19.09 85.74 -10.15
N PRO A 25 -19.38 85.22 -8.92
CA PRO A 25 -20.71 84.72 -8.53
C PRO A 25 -21.47 85.53 -7.44
N GLU A 26 -22.73 85.17 -7.16
CA GLU A 26 -23.49 85.59 -5.96
C GLU A 26 -24.06 84.38 -5.18
N ALA A 27 -24.32 84.54 -3.87
CA ALA A 27 -24.36 83.46 -2.88
C ALA A 27 -25.75 82.88 -2.51
N THR A 28 -25.75 81.67 -1.96
CA THR A 28 -26.95 80.87 -1.60
C THR A 28 -27.27 80.89 -0.09
N PRO A 29 -28.55 80.95 0.35
CA PRO A 29 -28.92 80.91 1.77
C PRO A 29 -28.89 79.49 2.40
N PRO A 30 -28.85 79.37 3.75
CA PRO A 30 -28.59 78.10 4.45
C PRO A 30 -29.84 77.22 4.73
N MET A 31 -29.61 75.92 4.92
CA MET A 31 -30.62 74.88 5.23
C MET A 31 -31.06 74.84 6.71
N PRO A 32 -32.25 74.27 7.00
CA PRO A 32 -32.67 73.92 8.37
C PRO A 32 -31.89 72.71 8.95
N PRO A 33 -31.89 72.52 10.29
CA PRO A 33 -31.11 71.45 10.94
C PRO A 33 -31.71 70.05 10.69
N PRO A 34 -30.88 68.99 10.77
CA PRO A 34 -31.31 67.62 10.46
C PRO A 34 -32.24 67.04 11.55
N SER A 35 -33.28 66.35 11.10
CA SER A 35 -34.17 65.54 11.93
C SER A 35 -33.38 64.46 12.70
N ALA A 36 -33.83 64.14 13.91
CA ALA A 36 -33.28 63.05 14.71
C ALA A 36 -33.34 61.71 13.95
N PRO A 37 -32.36 60.80 14.15
CA PRO A 37 -32.38 59.50 13.50
C PRO A 37 -33.61 58.69 13.94
N PRO A 38 -34.21 57.86 13.06
CA PRO A 38 -35.25 56.93 13.47
C PRO A 38 -34.68 55.96 14.49
N SER A 39 -35.43 55.70 15.56
CA SER A 39 -35.14 54.65 16.53
C SER A 39 -34.91 53.33 15.79
N ALA A 40 -33.75 52.71 16.00
CA ALA A 40 -33.44 51.42 15.39
C ALA A 40 -34.52 50.41 15.80
N GLN A 41 -35.30 49.91 14.82
CA GLN A 41 -36.23 48.82 15.07
C GLN A 41 -35.41 47.58 15.37
N GLU A 42 -35.60 47.01 16.56
CA GLU A 42 -35.08 45.68 16.88
C GLU A 42 -35.68 44.68 15.88
N PHE A 43 -34.78 44.10 15.08
CA PHE A 43 -35.04 43.07 14.10
C PHE A 43 -34.04 41.95 14.36
N LEU A 44 -34.53 40.85 14.91
CA LEU A 44 -33.78 39.63 15.17
C LEU A 44 -34.43 38.52 14.35
N ASP A 45 -33.66 37.70 13.64
CA ASP A 45 -34.19 36.57 12.87
C ASP A 45 -33.19 35.41 12.93
N PHE A 46 -33.66 34.24 13.35
CA PHE A 46 -32.85 33.04 13.51
C PHE A 46 -33.51 31.88 12.78
N GLU A 47 -32.80 31.28 11.83
CA GLU A 47 -33.21 30.03 11.19
C GLU A 47 -32.39 28.85 11.71
N GLY A 48 -33.01 27.66 11.76
CA GLY A 48 -32.32 26.46 12.19
C GLY A 48 -33.11 25.18 11.94
N THR A 49 -32.58 24.09 12.52
CA THR A 49 -33.16 22.75 12.45
C THR A 49 -33.21 22.13 13.84
N THR A 50 -34.30 21.45 14.18
CA THR A 50 -34.59 20.93 15.53
C THR A 50 -35.34 19.60 15.50
N ILE A 51 -35.38 18.90 16.63
CA ILE A 51 -36.14 17.67 16.86
C ILE A 51 -36.91 17.73 18.18
N PHE A 52 -38.12 17.15 18.20
CA PHE A 52 -38.99 17.11 19.39
C PHE A 52 -39.18 15.69 19.96
N ALA A 53 -38.42 14.71 19.47
CA ALA A 53 -38.44 13.33 19.94
C ALA A 53 -37.07 12.66 19.69
N PRO A 54 -36.71 11.61 20.46
CA PRO A 54 -35.47 10.86 20.23
C PRO A 54 -35.43 10.20 18.85
N SER A 55 -34.23 10.12 18.25
CA SER A 55 -34.01 9.44 16.97
C SER A 55 -34.45 7.96 17.01
N PRO A 56 -35.08 7.43 15.95
CA PRO A 56 -35.41 8.09 14.68
C PRO A 56 -36.70 8.93 14.80
N SER A 57 -36.56 10.25 14.64
CA SER A 57 -37.63 11.24 14.75
C SER A 57 -37.66 12.16 13.53
N THR A 58 -38.83 12.73 13.23
CA THR A 58 -38.93 13.74 12.17
C THR A 58 -38.16 15.00 12.55
N THR A 59 -37.34 15.45 11.61
CA THR A 59 -36.62 16.73 11.66
C THR A 59 -37.55 17.90 11.31
N TYR A 60 -37.44 19.00 12.04
CA TYR A 60 -38.19 20.24 11.78
C TYR A 60 -37.23 21.38 11.45
N ARG A 61 -37.57 22.20 10.44
CA ARG A 61 -36.96 23.52 10.25
C ARG A 61 -37.71 24.54 11.10
N TYR A 62 -37.01 25.54 11.61
CA TYR A 62 -37.62 26.64 12.38
C TYR A 62 -37.10 28.01 11.94
N SER A 63 -37.93 29.03 12.15
CA SER A 63 -37.54 30.45 12.17
C SER A 63 -38.11 31.11 13.43
N LEU A 64 -37.28 31.90 14.12
CA LEU A 64 -37.67 32.76 15.22
C LEU A 64 -37.39 34.20 14.80
N SER A 65 -38.44 34.99 14.59
CA SER A 65 -38.30 36.39 14.19
C SER A 65 -38.89 37.33 15.25
N LEU A 66 -38.11 38.32 15.68
CA LEU A 66 -38.49 39.37 16.63
C LEU A 66 -38.48 40.70 15.89
N LYS A 67 -39.64 41.35 15.78
CA LYS A 67 -39.80 42.61 15.02
C LYS A 67 -40.56 43.62 15.86
N SER A 68 -39.95 44.76 16.17
CA SER A 68 -40.56 45.80 17.01
C SER A 68 -41.05 45.29 18.38
N GLY A 69 -40.35 44.31 18.97
CA GLY A 69 -40.72 43.67 20.24
C GLY A 69 -41.71 42.51 20.13
N ASN A 70 -42.29 42.24 18.95
CA ASN A 70 -43.19 41.12 18.72
C ASN A 70 -42.44 39.88 18.20
N LEU A 71 -42.58 38.75 18.89
CA LEU A 71 -42.04 37.46 18.49
C LEU A 71 -43.02 36.74 17.55
N ARG A 72 -42.48 36.16 16.48
CA ARG A 72 -43.20 35.25 15.58
C ARG A 72 -42.35 34.00 15.33
N ILE A 73 -42.93 32.84 15.62
CA ILE A 73 -42.31 31.52 15.45
C ILE A 73 -42.90 30.84 14.20
N TRP A 74 -42.06 30.25 13.36
CA TRP A 74 -42.46 29.40 12.23
C TRP A 74 -41.78 28.03 12.34
N LEU A 75 -42.51 26.97 11.99
CA LEU A 75 -42.04 25.59 11.98
C LEU A 75 -42.45 24.89 10.68
N GLU A 76 -41.54 24.14 10.06
CA GLU A 76 -41.82 23.20 8.96
C GLU A 76 -41.39 21.78 9.34
N ASN A 77 -42.26 20.80 9.10
CA ASN A 77 -41.93 19.38 9.23
C ASN A 77 -41.22 18.88 7.95
N GLY A 78 -39.97 18.43 8.06
CA GLY A 78 -39.14 18.09 6.89
C GLY A 78 -39.69 16.96 6.01
N ASP A 79 -40.40 16.00 6.59
CA ASP A 79 -40.94 14.83 5.88
C ASP A 79 -42.24 15.16 5.13
N THR A 80 -43.15 15.88 5.78
CA THR A 80 -44.50 16.17 5.26
C THR A 80 -44.58 17.52 4.55
N LYS A 81 -43.65 18.45 4.83
CA LYS A 81 -43.66 19.87 4.44
C LYS A 81 -44.90 20.65 4.91
N LYS A 82 -45.59 20.14 5.94
CA LYS A 82 -46.58 20.93 6.70
C LYS A 82 -45.86 22.05 7.44
N GLN A 83 -46.48 23.22 7.47
CA GLN A 83 -45.95 24.41 8.11
C GLN A 83 -46.93 24.95 9.16
N TRP A 84 -46.39 25.55 10.22
CA TRP A 84 -47.17 26.18 11.28
C TRP A 84 -46.52 27.50 11.70
N CYS A 85 -47.33 28.44 12.18
CA CYS A 85 -46.82 29.73 12.62
C CYS A 85 -47.66 30.30 13.77
N THR A 86 -47.02 31.07 14.66
CA THR A 86 -47.73 31.90 15.64
C THR A 86 -48.26 33.17 14.95
N THR A 87 -49.22 33.84 15.60
CA THR A 87 -49.42 35.28 15.39
C THR A 87 -48.18 36.07 15.82
N GLU A 88 -48.17 37.38 15.64
CA GLU A 88 -47.24 38.25 16.36
C GLU A 88 -47.59 38.21 17.86
N LEU A 89 -46.60 37.88 18.70
CA LEU A 89 -46.73 37.73 20.14
C LEU A 89 -45.92 38.81 20.85
N SER A 90 -46.60 39.65 21.62
CA SER A 90 -45.95 40.57 22.55
C SER A 90 -45.36 39.80 23.74
N LEU A 91 -44.46 40.43 24.51
CA LEU A 91 -43.83 39.82 25.68
C LEU A 91 -44.85 39.22 26.67
N HIS A 92 -46.00 39.89 26.84
CA HIS A 92 -47.05 39.45 27.77
C HIS A 92 -47.89 38.25 27.28
N ASP A 93 -47.78 37.88 26.00
CA ASP A 93 -48.51 36.73 25.45
C ASP A 93 -47.81 35.39 25.75
N TYR A 94 -46.53 35.41 26.15
CA TYR A 94 -45.75 34.23 26.54
C TYR A 94 -45.04 34.34 27.89
N VAL A 95 -44.92 35.54 28.50
CA VAL A 95 -44.32 35.74 29.82
C VAL A 95 -45.38 36.12 30.87
N ASP A 96 -45.45 35.32 31.93
CA ASP A 96 -46.30 35.52 33.10
C ASP A 96 -45.51 35.43 34.42
N ALA A 97 -46.18 35.63 35.56
CA ALA A 97 -45.53 35.58 36.88
C ALA A 97 -44.92 34.20 37.24
N SER A 98 -45.32 33.12 36.56
CA SER A 98 -44.86 31.75 36.79
C SER A 98 -43.59 31.39 35.99
N ASN A 99 -43.35 32.04 34.85
CA ASN A 99 -42.18 31.79 34.00
C ASN A 99 -41.19 32.97 33.86
N VAL A 100 -41.58 34.20 34.25
CA VAL A 100 -40.72 35.39 34.15
C VAL A 100 -39.32 35.22 34.77
N ILE A 101 -38.34 35.66 33.99
CA ILE A 101 -36.95 35.87 34.37
C ILE A 101 -36.76 37.38 34.62
N PRO A 102 -36.30 37.81 35.82
CA PRO A 102 -36.04 39.22 36.10
C PRO A 102 -35.03 39.82 35.12
N ASP A 103 -35.23 41.09 34.78
CA ASP A 103 -34.39 41.91 33.90
C ASP A 103 -34.22 41.42 32.43
N ALA A 104 -34.87 40.31 32.05
CA ALA A 104 -34.82 39.77 30.68
C ALA A 104 -35.75 40.52 29.71
N THR A 105 -35.20 40.92 28.57
CA THR A 105 -35.89 41.53 27.43
C THR A 105 -36.45 40.48 26.46
N ALA A 106 -37.30 40.90 25.52
CA ALA A 106 -37.81 40.00 24.48
C ALA A 106 -36.68 39.32 23.67
N SER A 107 -35.59 40.05 23.38
CA SER A 107 -34.41 39.53 22.68
C SER A 107 -33.74 38.40 23.48
N ASP A 108 -33.56 38.57 24.80
CA ASP A 108 -32.96 37.55 25.67
C ASP A 108 -33.78 36.24 25.69
N TYR A 109 -35.12 36.34 25.69
CA TYR A 109 -35.99 35.16 25.57
C TYR A 109 -35.83 34.47 24.21
N VAL A 110 -35.74 35.24 23.11
CA VAL A 110 -35.61 34.67 21.75
C VAL A 110 -34.26 33.99 21.54
N GLU A 111 -33.17 34.58 22.03
CA GLU A 111 -31.85 33.92 22.04
C GLU A 111 -31.87 32.63 22.87
N CYS A 112 -32.48 32.65 24.05
CA CYS A 112 -32.65 31.45 24.87
C CYS A 112 -33.48 30.37 24.17
N PHE A 113 -34.55 30.74 23.44
CA PHE A 113 -35.32 29.79 22.63
C PHE A 113 -34.53 29.26 21.42
N GLN A 114 -33.66 30.07 20.82
CA GLN A 114 -32.79 29.67 19.71
C GLN A 114 -31.72 28.66 20.16
N GLU A 115 -31.06 28.88 21.29
CA GLU A 115 -30.10 27.94 21.90
C GLU A 115 -30.80 26.62 22.26
N LEU A 116 -32.01 26.71 22.81
CA LEU A 116 -32.82 25.58 23.23
C LEU A 116 -33.32 24.72 22.05
N LEU A 117 -33.68 25.34 20.92
CA LEU A 117 -34.08 24.61 19.71
C LEU A 117 -32.89 24.01 18.94
N SER A 118 -31.74 24.68 18.92
CA SER A 118 -30.53 24.17 18.24
C SER A 118 -29.89 23.00 19.01
N THR A 119 -29.76 23.12 20.34
CA THR A 119 -29.16 22.07 21.19
C THR A 119 -29.98 20.77 21.23
N ALA A 120 -31.29 20.84 20.97
CA ALA A 120 -32.18 19.67 20.94
C ALA A 120 -31.76 18.59 19.92
N ALA A 121 -30.99 18.96 18.89
CA ALA A 121 -30.42 18.02 17.92
C ALA A 121 -29.16 17.30 18.42
N GLU A 122 -28.49 17.81 19.46
CA GLU A 122 -27.20 17.31 19.97
C GLU A 122 -27.34 16.50 21.27
N ASP A 123 -28.19 16.92 22.22
CA ASP A 123 -28.42 16.22 23.49
C ASP A 123 -29.86 15.66 23.62
N VAL A 124 -30.03 14.40 23.21
CA VAL A 124 -31.28 13.65 23.27
C VAL A 124 -31.78 13.43 24.71
N ALA A 125 -30.93 13.55 25.74
CA ALA A 125 -31.35 13.39 27.14
C ALA A 125 -32.11 14.61 27.68
N ASN A 126 -31.96 15.77 27.03
CA ASN A 126 -32.58 17.03 27.44
C ASN A 126 -33.39 17.66 26.30
N ILE A 127 -34.20 16.88 25.55
CA ILE A 127 -35.15 17.44 24.56
C ILE A 127 -36.03 18.48 25.28
N PRO A 128 -35.80 19.77 25.06
CA PRO A 128 -36.24 20.79 26.01
C PRO A 128 -37.60 21.38 25.62
N GLY A 129 -38.20 20.87 24.54
CA GLY A 129 -39.53 21.25 24.10
C GLY A 129 -40.33 20.11 23.49
N ALA A 130 -41.65 20.27 23.52
CA ALA A 130 -42.61 19.34 22.94
C ALA A 130 -43.50 20.08 21.94
N PHE A 131 -43.51 19.61 20.69
CA PHE A 131 -44.47 20.04 19.67
C PHE A 131 -45.56 18.98 19.51
N GLN A 132 -46.79 19.31 19.91
CA GLN A 132 -47.90 18.36 19.94
C GLN A 132 -49.22 19.03 19.54
N ARG A 133 -50.18 18.23 19.10
CA ARG A 133 -51.56 18.67 18.86
C ARG A 133 -52.34 18.58 20.17
N GLY A 134 -52.93 19.69 20.61
CA GLY A 134 -53.78 19.79 21.78
C GLY A 134 -55.11 19.04 21.62
N GLN A 135 -55.83 18.86 22.73
CA GLN A 135 -57.14 18.19 22.76
C GLN A 135 -58.24 19.01 22.06
N ASP A 136 -58.03 20.32 21.93
CA ASP A 136 -58.79 21.28 21.13
C ASP A 136 -58.50 21.19 19.61
N GLY A 137 -57.52 20.37 19.22
CA GLY A 137 -57.09 20.21 17.83
C GLY A 137 -56.07 21.26 17.35
N VAL A 138 -55.67 22.19 18.21
CA VAL A 138 -54.72 23.27 17.94
C VAL A 138 -53.28 22.78 18.15
N PHE A 139 -52.30 23.28 17.39
CA PHE A 139 -50.90 22.89 17.60
C PHE A 139 -50.25 23.74 18.68
N GLN A 140 -49.52 23.11 19.60
CA GLN A 140 -48.81 23.79 20.68
C GLN A 140 -47.33 23.41 20.66
N LEU A 141 -46.47 24.43 20.69
CA LEU A 141 -45.05 24.28 21.00
C LEU A 141 -44.84 24.66 22.46
N LYS A 142 -44.27 23.74 23.25
CA LYS A 142 -43.89 23.99 24.65
C LYS A 142 -42.38 24.00 24.75
N LEU A 143 -41.77 25.05 25.28
CA LEU A 143 -40.33 25.15 25.55
C LEU A 143 -40.11 25.25 27.06
N SER A 144 -39.12 24.53 27.60
CA SER A 144 -38.84 24.46 29.04
C SER A 144 -37.41 24.86 29.35
N VAL A 145 -37.22 26.12 29.75
CA VAL A 145 -35.91 26.70 30.10
C VAL A 145 -35.57 26.36 31.54
N LYS A 146 -34.39 25.76 31.76
CA LYS A 146 -33.91 25.36 33.10
C LYS A 146 -32.91 26.39 33.64
N VAL A 147 -33.38 27.24 34.54
CA VAL A 147 -32.56 28.29 35.19
C VAL A 147 -32.00 27.76 36.51
N GLN A 148 -30.69 27.97 36.77
CA GLN A 148 -30.06 27.63 38.04
C GLN A 148 -29.72 28.88 38.85
N VAL A 149 -30.23 28.97 40.09
CA VAL A 149 -29.99 30.08 41.01
C VAL A 149 -29.63 29.52 42.38
N LEU A 150 -28.49 29.93 42.94
CA LEU A 150 -28.01 29.51 44.28
C LEU A 150 -28.04 27.97 44.49
N ARG A 151 -27.62 27.21 43.47
CA ARG A 151 -27.65 25.72 43.41
C ARG A 151 -29.04 25.07 43.44
N LYS A 152 -30.12 25.85 43.28
CA LYS A 152 -31.48 25.34 43.03
C LYS A 152 -31.82 25.51 41.55
N ALA A 153 -32.49 24.52 40.96
CA ALA A 153 -33.00 24.60 39.60
C ALA A 153 -34.49 25.00 39.60
N ARG A 154 -34.86 25.96 38.75
CA ARG A 154 -36.24 26.29 38.36
C ARG A 154 -36.40 25.92 36.89
N VAL A 155 -37.53 25.34 36.53
CA VAL A 155 -37.92 25.19 35.12
C VAL A 155 -39.01 26.22 34.85
N ALA A 156 -38.77 27.08 33.86
CA ALA A 156 -39.74 28.03 33.32
C ALA A 156 -40.28 27.45 32.01
N THR A 157 -41.60 27.30 31.89
CA THR A 157 -42.24 26.74 30.71
C THR A 157 -42.98 27.82 29.94
N TYR A 158 -42.79 27.85 28.63
CA TYR A 158 -43.41 28.76 27.67
C TYR A 158 -44.25 27.91 26.72
N THR A 159 -45.49 28.30 26.48
CA THR A 159 -46.40 27.58 25.57
C THR A 159 -46.86 28.53 24.48
N PHE A 160 -46.58 28.17 23.24
CA PHE A 160 -46.96 28.92 22.04
C PHE A 160 -48.07 28.16 21.31
N VAL A 161 -49.10 28.87 20.89
CA VAL A 161 -50.15 28.36 20.01
C VAL A 161 -49.75 28.64 18.56
N LEU A 162 -49.76 27.60 17.72
CA LEU A 162 -49.44 27.70 16.31
C LEU A 162 -50.63 27.30 15.44
N GLU A 163 -50.88 28.11 14.42
CA GLU A 163 -51.88 27.87 13.38
C GLU A 163 -51.22 27.10 12.22
N GLU A 164 -51.95 26.15 11.63
CA GLU A 164 -51.47 25.42 10.46
C GLU A 164 -51.56 26.30 9.21
N ILE A 165 -50.42 26.52 8.54
CA ILE A 165 -50.38 27.24 7.26
C ILE A 165 -50.87 26.28 6.19
N SER A 166 -51.88 26.71 5.42
CA SER A 166 -52.33 25.99 4.22
C SER A 166 -51.31 26.14 3.09
N VAL A 167 -50.24 25.33 3.13
CA VAL A 167 -49.28 25.21 2.02
C VAL A 167 -49.95 24.51 0.84
N GLU A 168 -49.83 25.04 -0.37
CA GLU A 168 -50.40 24.37 -1.54
C GLU A 168 -49.67 23.05 -1.81
N ARG A 169 -50.43 22.05 -2.28
CA ARG A 169 -49.86 20.73 -2.62
C ARG A 169 -48.82 20.83 -3.74
N ILE A 170 -48.88 21.88 -4.56
CA ILE A 170 -47.89 22.16 -5.61
C ILE A 170 -46.56 22.57 -4.97
N ASP A 171 -46.54 23.56 -4.07
CA ASP A 171 -45.33 24.03 -3.37
C ASP A 171 -44.62 22.90 -2.60
N VAL A 172 -45.40 22.05 -1.92
CA VAL A 172 -44.89 20.86 -1.22
C VAL A 172 -44.19 19.89 -2.19
N LEU A 173 -44.78 19.65 -3.36
CA LEU A 173 -44.21 18.77 -4.37
C LEU A 173 -42.99 19.41 -5.05
N GLU A 174 -42.99 20.73 -5.25
CA GLU A 174 -41.85 21.47 -5.81
C GLU A 174 -40.66 21.49 -4.84
N SER A 175 -40.88 21.71 -3.54
CA SER A 175 -39.83 21.55 -2.52
C SER A 175 -39.27 20.12 -2.52
N LYS A 176 -40.14 19.10 -2.55
CA LYS A 176 -39.66 17.70 -2.59
C LYS A 176 -38.92 17.36 -3.89
N LEU A 177 -39.30 17.97 -5.01
CA LEU A 177 -38.59 17.82 -6.28
C LEU A 177 -37.20 18.45 -6.22
N ARG A 178 -37.05 19.66 -5.66
CA ARG A 178 -35.75 20.29 -5.39
C ARG A 178 -34.87 19.41 -4.48
N ASP A 179 -35.41 19.00 -3.33
CA ASP A 179 -34.70 18.13 -2.37
C ASP A 179 -34.23 16.80 -3.01
N LEU A 180 -34.97 16.26 -3.98
CA LEU A 180 -34.58 15.06 -4.74
C LEU A 180 -33.55 15.37 -5.84
N GLN A 181 -33.68 16.50 -6.54
CA GLN A 181 -32.72 16.93 -7.57
C GLN A 181 -31.32 17.17 -6.96
N ASP A 182 -31.24 17.79 -5.78
CA ASP A 182 -29.97 18.00 -5.07
C ASP A 182 -29.33 16.68 -4.63
N LYS A 183 -30.14 15.76 -4.09
CA LYS A 183 -29.68 14.40 -3.71
C LYS A 183 -29.16 13.62 -4.92
N VAL A 184 -29.87 13.65 -6.05
CA VAL A 184 -29.43 12.99 -7.29
C VAL A 184 -28.13 13.62 -7.81
N SER A 185 -27.99 14.94 -7.75
CA SER A 185 -26.78 15.66 -8.17
C SER A 185 -25.58 15.29 -7.30
N THR A 186 -25.77 15.22 -5.97
CA THR A 186 -24.72 14.80 -5.03
C THR A 186 -24.29 13.35 -5.25
N LEU A 187 -25.24 12.43 -5.43
CA LEU A 187 -24.94 11.02 -5.71
C LEU A 187 -24.15 10.87 -7.02
N ARG A 188 -24.55 11.58 -8.07
CA ARG A 188 -23.85 11.55 -9.37
C ARG A 188 -22.40 12.04 -9.26
N MET A 189 -22.14 13.12 -8.53
CA MET A 189 -20.77 13.58 -8.27
C MET A 189 -19.94 12.54 -7.50
N GLY A 190 -20.57 11.84 -6.55
CA GLY A 190 -19.95 10.73 -5.82
C GLY A 190 -19.57 9.55 -6.73
N ASP A 191 -20.46 9.15 -7.64
CA ASP A 191 -20.20 8.10 -8.62
C ASP A 191 -19.09 8.49 -9.62
N GLU A 192 -19.04 9.76 -10.05
CA GLU A 192 -18.00 10.29 -10.94
C GLU A 192 -16.61 10.30 -10.25
N ASP A 193 -16.50 10.68 -8.97
CA ASP A 193 -15.27 10.57 -8.18
C ASP A 193 -14.88 9.10 -7.91
N LEU A 194 -15.83 8.24 -7.57
CA LEU A 194 -15.59 6.80 -7.42
C LEU A 194 -15.08 6.16 -8.73
N ALA A 195 -15.62 6.57 -9.88
CA ALA A 195 -15.16 6.13 -11.19
C ALA A 195 -13.73 6.62 -11.49
N ALA A 196 -13.43 7.89 -11.21
CA ALA A 196 -12.07 8.46 -11.37
C ALA A 196 -11.04 7.73 -10.48
N ARG A 197 -11.38 7.51 -9.20
CA ARG A 197 -10.54 6.74 -8.26
C ARG A 197 -10.28 5.32 -8.76
N ARG A 198 -11.33 4.60 -9.21
CA ARG A 198 -11.21 3.26 -9.79
C ARG A 198 -10.31 3.25 -11.03
N SER A 199 -10.50 4.19 -11.95
CA SER A 199 -9.66 4.34 -13.15
C SER A 199 -8.18 4.51 -12.79
N SER A 200 -7.87 5.40 -11.84
CA SER A 200 -6.50 5.62 -11.36
C SER A 200 -5.88 4.38 -10.69
N ALA A 201 -6.69 3.56 -10.02
CA ALA A 201 -6.23 2.32 -9.39
C ALA A 201 -5.93 1.23 -10.42
N VAL A 202 -6.76 1.11 -11.48
CA VAL A 202 -6.51 0.18 -12.60
C VAL A 202 -5.20 0.54 -13.31
N GLN A 203 -4.98 1.82 -13.63
CA GLN A 203 -3.73 2.26 -14.28
C GLN A 203 -2.48 1.88 -13.49
N ARG A 204 -2.48 2.06 -12.15
CA ARG A 204 -1.36 1.62 -11.30
C ARG A 204 -1.14 0.11 -11.33
N LEU A 205 -2.21 -0.68 -11.33
CA LEU A 205 -2.11 -2.14 -11.43
C LEU A 205 -1.55 -2.58 -12.79
N GLU A 206 -1.92 -1.90 -13.89
CA GLU A 206 -1.36 -2.15 -15.22
C GLU A 206 0.15 -1.84 -15.28
N GLU A 207 0.60 -0.75 -14.66
CA GLU A 207 2.01 -0.39 -14.53
C GLU A 207 2.81 -1.43 -13.72
N ASP A 208 2.27 -1.87 -12.58
CA ASP A 208 2.90 -2.89 -11.72
C ASP A 208 2.96 -4.27 -12.40
N LEU A 209 1.91 -4.68 -13.12
CA LEU A 209 1.92 -5.91 -13.92
C LEU A 209 3.01 -5.86 -15.00
N LYS A 210 3.13 -4.74 -15.72
CA LYS A 210 4.17 -4.55 -16.74
C LYS A 210 5.59 -4.60 -16.16
N LYS A 211 5.77 -4.07 -14.94
CA LYS A 211 7.03 -4.13 -14.19
C LYS A 211 7.35 -5.54 -13.71
N LEU A 212 6.36 -6.28 -13.22
CA LEU A 212 6.50 -7.68 -12.82
C LEU A 212 6.85 -8.58 -14.00
N GLN A 213 6.21 -8.40 -15.15
CA GLN A 213 6.49 -9.17 -16.35
C GLN A 213 7.95 -8.98 -16.82
N LYS A 214 8.43 -7.73 -16.90
CA LYS A 214 9.84 -7.45 -17.19
C LYS A 214 10.82 -8.09 -16.18
N SER A 215 10.41 -8.23 -14.91
CA SER A 215 11.20 -8.93 -13.88
C SER A 215 11.19 -10.45 -14.03
N LEU A 216 10.14 -11.03 -14.60
CA LEU A 216 10.04 -12.45 -14.89
C LEU A 216 10.91 -12.81 -16.09
N ASP A 217 10.80 -12.06 -17.20
CA ASP A 217 11.63 -12.23 -18.40
C ASP A 217 13.13 -12.21 -18.06
N GLY A 218 13.54 -11.28 -17.19
CA GLY A 218 14.92 -11.19 -16.71
C GLY A 218 15.37 -12.37 -15.83
N ARG A 219 14.45 -13.01 -15.10
CA ARG A 219 14.75 -14.22 -14.32
C ARG A 219 14.90 -15.45 -15.20
N ASP A 220 14.11 -15.60 -16.25
CA ASP A 220 14.20 -16.74 -17.17
C ASP A 220 15.53 -16.79 -17.92
N VAL A 221 16.12 -15.63 -18.23
CA VAL A 221 17.50 -15.52 -18.76
C VAL A 221 18.52 -16.04 -17.74
N VAL A 222 18.43 -15.62 -16.48
CA VAL A 222 19.34 -16.07 -15.41
C VAL A 222 19.20 -17.57 -15.12
N ILE A 223 17.97 -18.10 -15.11
CA ILE A 223 17.70 -19.53 -14.95
C ILE A 223 18.31 -20.33 -16.10
N SER A 224 18.21 -19.83 -17.33
CA SER A 224 18.81 -20.46 -18.51
C SER A 224 20.34 -20.49 -18.42
N GLN A 225 20.97 -19.39 -18.02
CA GLN A 225 22.43 -19.33 -17.82
C GLN A 225 22.88 -20.29 -16.71
N LEU A 226 22.25 -20.26 -15.53
CA LEU A 226 22.58 -21.15 -14.41
C LEU A 226 22.43 -22.64 -14.78
N LYS A 227 21.43 -22.98 -15.60
CA LYS A 227 21.21 -24.35 -16.08
C LYS A 227 22.38 -24.84 -16.94
N ASP A 228 22.96 -23.98 -17.77
CA ASP A 228 24.12 -24.36 -18.60
C ASP A 228 25.43 -24.38 -17.79
N GLU A 229 25.61 -23.49 -16.81
CA GLU A 229 26.71 -23.56 -15.84
C GLU A 229 26.67 -24.87 -15.02
N VAL A 230 25.49 -25.29 -14.53
CA VAL A 230 25.31 -26.56 -13.80
C VAL A 230 25.65 -27.76 -14.67
N LYS A 231 25.23 -27.80 -15.94
CA LYS A 231 25.62 -28.87 -16.88
C LYS A 231 27.14 -28.92 -17.10
N ALA A 232 27.79 -27.76 -17.26
CA ALA A 232 29.23 -27.69 -17.45
C ALA A 232 29.98 -28.22 -16.21
N LEU A 233 29.50 -27.93 -15.00
CA LEU A 233 30.05 -28.46 -13.75
C LEU A 233 29.84 -29.97 -13.63
N GLN A 234 28.67 -30.50 -13.99
CA GLN A 234 28.37 -31.95 -14.00
C GLN A 234 29.31 -32.70 -14.95
N LEU A 235 29.44 -32.25 -16.20
CA LEU A 235 30.37 -32.80 -17.19
C LEU A 235 31.83 -32.77 -16.68
N ALA A 236 32.21 -31.72 -15.95
CA ALA A 236 33.54 -31.59 -15.35
C ALA A 236 33.73 -32.44 -14.07
N GLN A 237 32.67 -33.03 -13.51
CA GLN A 237 32.70 -33.90 -12.32
C GLN A 237 32.72 -35.38 -12.69
N GLU A 238 32.04 -35.79 -13.78
CA GLU A 238 31.95 -37.20 -14.20
C GLU A 238 33.26 -37.78 -14.79
N SER A 239 34.28 -36.95 -15.01
CA SER A 239 35.60 -37.37 -15.52
C SER A 239 36.49 -38.03 -14.45
N SER A 240 36.04 -39.18 -13.93
CA SER A 240 36.87 -40.07 -13.09
C SER A 240 37.99 -40.69 -13.92
N VAL A 241 39.23 -40.24 -13.69
CA VAL A 241 40.41 -40.72 -14.42
C VAL A 241 40.92 -42.01 -13.80
N VAL A 242 40.96 -43.09 -14.58
CA VAL A 242 41.53 -44.39 -14.20
C VAL A 242 42.80 -44.65 -15.02
N ILE A 243 43.92 -44.89 -14.36
CA ILE A 243 45.22 -45.13 -15.00
C ILE A 243 45.70 -46.53 -14.58
N PRO A 244 45.50 -47.57 -15.41
CA PRO A 244 46.06 -48.90 -15.18
C PRO A 244 47.39 -49.09 -15.93
N VAL A 245 48.38 -49.57 -15.20
CA VAL A 245 49.69 -49.92 -15.74
C VAL A 245 50.11 -51.29 -15.24
N GLN A 246 50.96 -51.97 -16.01
CA GLN A 246 51.46 -53.31 -15.73
C GLN A 246 52.98 -53.36 -15.89
N ALA A 247 53.63 -54.29 -15.21
CA ALA A 247 55.09 -54.44 -15.23
C ALA A 247 55.52 -55.92 -15.15
N THR A 248 56.43 -56.31 -16.01
CA THR A 248 57.10 -57.62 -15.99
C THR A 248 58.62 -57.51 -15.80
N THR A 249 59.14 -56.29 -15.70
CA THR A 249 60.58 -55.97 -15.67
C THR A 249 60.86 -54.87 -14.65
N LYS A 250 62.12 -54.80 -14.17
CA LYS A 250 62.62 -53.66 -13.41
C LYS A 250 63.26 -52.63 -14.35
N ALA A 251 63.28 -51.37 -13.93
CA ALA A 251 64.12 -50.32 -14.50
C ALA A 251 65.48 -50.32 -13.78
N LEU A 252 66.10 -49.16 -13.56
CA LEU A 252 67.38 -49.06 -12.87
C LEU A 252 67.24 -49.48 -11.39
N GLY A 253 68.02 -50.48 -10.97
CA GLY A 253 67.99 -51.00 -9.60
C GLY A 253 66.67 -51.70 -9.27
N ASP A 254 66.03 -51.28 -8.18
CA ASP A 254 64.81 -51.91 -7.64
C ASP A 254 63.49 -51.31 -8.14
N LEU A 255 63.53 -50.32 -9.04
CA LEU A 255 62.30 -49.70 -9.56
C LEU A 255 61.53 -50.67 -10.47
N VAL A 256 60.23 -50.79 -10.26
CA VAL A 256 59.33 -51.56 -11.14
C VAL A 256 59.06 -50.76 -12.42
N CYS A 257 59.28 -51.36 -13.61
CA CYS A 257 59.09 -50.68 -14.90
C CYS A 257 57.63 -50.79 -15.38
N TRP A 258 56.84 -49.78 -15.06
CA TRP A 258 55.44 -49.67 -15.45
C TRP A 258 55.26 -49.37 -16.94
N ARG A 259 54.25 -49.98 -17.57
CA ARG A 259 53.82 -49.75 -18.95
C ARG A 259 52.30 -49.76 -19.03
N ASN A 260 51.70 -49.03 -19.96
CA ASN A 260 50.24 -49.06 -20.15
C ASN A 260 49.74 -50.48 -20.40
N ALA A 261 48.67 -50.87 -19.69
CA ALA A 261 47.95 -52.09 -20.02
C ALA A 261 47.20 -51.88 -21.35
N ALA A 262 47.34 -52.80 -22.30
CA ALA A 262 46.86 -52.64 -23.68
C ALA A 262 45.32 -52.70 -23.85
N PHE A 263 44.55 -52.60 -22.75
CA PHE A 263 43.13 -52.93 -22.70
C PHE A 263 42.32 -51.94 -21.85
N ILE A 264 42.40 -50.64 -22.16
CA ILE A 264 41.37 -49.66 -21.74
C ILE A 264 41.00 -48.77 -22.93
N PHE A 265 39.69 -48.61 -23.11
CA PHE A 265 39.10 -47.64 -24.03
C PHE A 265 39.16 -46.22 -23.43
N GLY A 266 39.62 -45.23 -24.21
CA GLY A 266 39.30 -43.82 -23.98
C GLY A 266 40.12 -43.04 -22.94
N LEU A 267 41.28 -43.53 -22.46
CA LEU A 267 42.10 -42.83 -21.46
C LEU A 267 43.55 -42.59 -21.94
N ASN A 268 43.95 -41.31 -21.93
CA ASN A 268 45.31 -40.85 -22.22
C ASN A 268 46.23 -41.08 -21.00
N ALA A 269 46.59 -42.33 -20.73
CA ALA A 269 47.60 -42.63 -19.71
C ALA A 269 49.02 -42.28 -20.23
N SER A 270 49.55 -41.09 -19.92
CA SER A 270 50.93 -40.72 -20.28
C SER A 270 51.97 -41.29 -19.31
N VAL A 271 52.19 -42.61 -19.37
CA VAL A 271 53.41 -43.21 -18.82
C VAL A 271 54.60 -42.70 -19.63
N THR A 272 55.28 -41.70 -19.09
CA THR A 272 56.33 -40.93 -19.77
C THR A 272 57.72 -41.47 -19.43
N GLY A 273 57.98 -42.73 -19.78
CA GLY A 273 59.34 -43.27 -19.79
C GLY A 273 59.48 -44.78 -19.61
N LEU A 274 60.65 -45.28 -20.00
CA LEU A 274 61.19 -46.58 -19.55
C LEU A 274 61.84 -46.48 -18.15
N ASP A 275 61.64 -45.35 -17.45
CA ASP A 275 62.24 -45.00 -16.16
C ASP A 275 61.52 -45.63 -14.96
N GLY A 276 60.30 -46.13 -15.15
CA GLY A 276 59.47 -46.71 -14.08
C GLY A 276 58.72 -45.68 -13.25
N ILE A 277 58.60 -44.44 -13.72
CA ILE A 277 57.93 -43.34 -13.02
C ILE A 277 56.53 -43.13 -13.60
N VAL A 278 55.50 -43.19 -12.74
CA VAL A 278 54.13 -42.80 -13.08
C VAL A 278 53.92 -41.35 -12.66
N ARG A 279 53.43 -40.50 -13.56
CA ARG A 279 53.19 -39.07 -13.30
C ARG A 279 51.69 -38.77 -13.29
N ALA A 280 51.23 -37.97 -12.32
CA ALA A 280 49.85 -37.49 -12.30
C ALA A 280 49.68 -36.29 -13.26
N GLU A 281 48.91 -36.45 -14.34
CA GLU A 281 48.62 -35.33 -15.26
C GLU A 281 47.70 -34.26 -14.67
N SER A 282 46.82 -34.68 -13.75
CA SER A 282 45.81 -33.84 -13.10
C SER A 282 46.03 -33.83 -11.59
N PRO A 283 45.92 -32.67 -10.91
CA PRO A 283 45.95 -32.63 -9.46
C PRO A 283 44.65 -33.20 -8.88
N GLY A 284 44.70 -33.92 -7.76
CA GLY A 284 43.52 -34.43 -7.10
C GLY A 284 43.78 -35.48 -6.02
N THR A 285 42.69 -36.03 -5.50
CA THR A 285 42.75 -37.18 -4.58
C THR A 285 42.65 -38.47 -5.38
N TYR A 286 43.65 -39.34 -5.22
CA TYR A 286 43.75 -40.62 -5.92
C TYR A 286 43.73 -41.79 -4.94
N GLN A 287 42.95 -42.82 -5.26
CA GLN A 287 43.16 -44.16 -4.73
C GLN A 287 44.23 -44.84 -5.59
N VAL A 288 45.28 -45.35 -4.95
CA VAL A 288 46.44 -45.96 -5.60
C VAL A 288 46.56 -47.39 -5.10
N THR A 289 46.50 -48.36 -6.01
CA THR A 289 46.63 -49.79 -5.68
C THR A 289 47.71 -50.43 -6.55
N ALA A 290 48.74 -51.01 -5.94
CA ALA A 290 49.76 -51.81 -6.62
C ALA A 290 49.71 -53.26 -6.16
N VAL A 291 49.90 -54.20 -7.09
CA VAL A 291 50.06 -55.63 -6.82
C VAL A 291 51.37 -56.05 -7.48
N VAL A 292 52.37 -56.39 -6.65
CA VAL A 292 53.71 -56.74 -7.13
C VAL A 292 53.96 -58.23 -6.94
N ASN A 293 54.14 -58.92 -8.06
CA ASN A 293 54.41 -60.36 -8.12
C ASN A 293 55.92 -60.58 -8.15
N HIS A 294 56.44 -61.31 -7.17
CA HIS A 294 57.86 -61.31 -6.83
C HIS A 294 58.31 -62.62 -6.17
N GLN A 295 59.62 -62.87 -6.20
CA GLN A 295 60.29 -64.02 -5.60
C GLN A 295 61.42 -63.51 -4.69
N PRO A 296 61.20 -63.45 -3.36
CA PRO A 296 62.19 -62.89 -2.43
C PRO A 296 63.31 -63.90 -2.16
N ALA A 297 64.56 -63.47 -2.40
CA ALA A 297 65.76 -64.28 -2.18
C ALA A 297 66.29 -64.21 -0.73
N GLY A 298 65.84 -63.23 0.07
CA GLY A 298 66.32 -62.99 1.44
C GLY A 298 65.20 -62.73 2.43
N LEU A 299 65.57 -62.60 3.71
CA LEU A 299 64.68 -62.14 4.78
C LEU A 299 64.53 -60.61 4.75
N ASN A 300 63.42 -60.10 5.29
CA ASN A 300 63.14 -58.66 5.47
C ASN A 300 63.17 -57.79 4.19
N SER A 301 63.05 -58.38 3.00
CA SER A 301 62.74 -57.62 1.78
C SER A 301 61.39 -56.90 1.94
N SER A 302 61.31 -55.63 1.55
CA SER A 302 60.07 -54.85 1.59
C SER A 302 59.81 -54.15 0.26
N ILE A 303 58.57 -54.20 -0.20
CA ILE A 303 58.10 -53.43 -1.35
C ILE A 303 57.65 -52.07 -0.83
N GLN A 304 58.00 -51.01 -1.54
CA GLN A 304 57.73 -49.63 -1.13
C GLN A 304 57.07 -48.86 -2.27
N MET A 305 55.98 -48.17 -1.97
CA MET A 305 55.38 -47.15 -2.81
C MET A 305 55.92 -45.79 -2.38
N MET A 306 56.45 -45.03 -3.34
CA MET A 306 57.11 -43.75 -3.09
C MET A 306 56.39 -42.62 -3.83
N LYS A 307 56.13 -41.51 -3.14
CA LYS A 307 55.78 -40.21 -3.75
C LYS A 307 57.02 -39.34 -3.76
N GLY A 308 57.67 -39.18 -4.91
CA GLY A 308 58.99 -38.56 -5.00
C GLY A 308 60.03 -39.31 -4.15
N SER A 309 60.57 -38.63 -3.14
CA SER A 309 61.48 -39.20 -2.13
C SER A 309 60.77 -40.02 -1.04
N ASP A 310 59.47 -39.80 -0.83
CA ASP A 310 58.81 -40.13 0.43
C ASP A 310 58.09 -41.47 0.33
N CYS A 311 58.35 -42.38 1.28
CA CYS A 311 57.67 -43.67 1.32
C CYS A 311 56.26 -43.49 1.88
N ILE A 312 55.25 -43.57 0.99
CA ILE A 312 53.84 -43.41 1.37
C ILE A 312 53.20 -44.74 1.81
N GLN A 313 53.78 -45.87 1.43
CA GLN A 313 53.37 -47.19 1.90
C GLN A 313 54.49 -48.21 1.75
N SER A 314 54.60 -49.16 2.68
CA SER A 314 55.47 -50.32 2.54
C SER A 314 54.80 -51.59 3.03
N ALA A 315 55.15 -52.72 2.43
CA ALA A 315 54.73 -54.05 2.83
C ALA A 315 55.92 -55.02 2.71
N TYR A 316 56.12 -55.86 3.72
CA TYR A 316 57.18 -56.87 3.69
C TYR A 316 56.82 -58.03 2.76
N CYS A 317 57.81 -58.52 2.02
CA CYS A 317 57.70 -59.75 1.24
C CYS A 317 57.59 -60.93 2.22
N GLY A 318 56.55 -61.76 2.08
CA GLY A 318 56.44 -62.99 2.85
C GLY A 318 57.59 -63.95 2.51
N HIS A 319 58.35 -64.42 3.50
CA HIS A 319 59.47 -65.33 3.25
C HIS A 319 58.97 -66.74 2.93
N ALA A 320 58.90 -67.07 1.65
CA ALA A 320 58.36 -68.33 1.15
C ALA A 320 59.46 -69.31 0.66
N GLN A 321 60.66 -69.30 1.26
CA GLN A 321 61.80 -70.15 0.86
C GLN A 321 62.15 -70.06 -0.65
N GLY A 322 62.05 -68.86 -1.23
CA GLY A 322 62.29 -68.65 -2.66
C GLY A 322 61.14 -69.07 -3.58
N ASN A 323 59.95 -69.38 -3.07
CA ASN A 323 58.74 -69.46 -3.91
C ASN A 323 58.25 -68.06 -4.31
N SER A 324 57.55 -67.98 -5.44
CA SER A 324 56.91 -66.75 -5.92
C SER A 324 55.69 -66.39 -5.05
N GLY A 325 55.46 -65.10 -4.84
CA GLY A 325 54.32 -64.55 -4.10
C GLY A 325 53.85 -63.20 -4.63
N SER A 326 52.74 -62.73 -4.08
CA SER A 326 52.09 -61.48 -4.46
C SER A 326 51.95 -60.59 -3.24
N THR A 327 52.40 -59.34 -3.33
CA THR A 327 52.22 -58.35 -2.26
C THR A 327 51.45 -57.16 -2.80
N SER A 328 50.37 -56.80 -2.11
CA SER A 328 49.49 -55.68 -2.47
C SER A 328 49.76 -54.47 -1.58
N LEU A 329 49.81 -53.29 -2.20
CA LEU A 329 49.88 -51.98 -1.58
C LEU A 329 48.62 -51.22 -1.99
N ASN A 330 47.93 -50.57 -1.07
CA ASN A 330 46.74 -49.75 -1.35
C ASN A 330 46.69 -48.54 -0.41
N CYS A 331 46.62 -47.33 -0.97
CA CYS A 331 46.54 -46.09 -0.21
C CYS A 331 45.71 -45.03 -0.94
N THR A 332 45.21 -44.04 -0.19
CA THR A 332 44.62 -42.82 -0.76
C THR A 332 45.62 -41.69 -0.59
N ALA A 333 46.03 -41.06 -1.69
CA ALA A 333 47.04 -40.02 -1.70
C ALA A 333 46.57 -38.81 -2.52
N ARG A 334 46.88 -37.60 -2.05
CA ARG A 334 46.75 -36.38 -2.85
C ARG A 334 47.98 -36.25 -3.75
N LEU A 335 47.76 -36.17 -5.06
CA LEU A 335 48.79 -35.99 -6.07
C LEU A 335 48.54 -34.66 -6.79
N ASP A 336 49.57 -33.85 -6.93
CA ASP A 336 49.57 -32.63 -7.72
C ASP A 336 50.10 -32.90 -9.14
N LYS A 337 49.95 -31.92 -10.04
CA LYS A 337 50.37 -32.10 -11.44
C LYS A 337 51.87 -32.34 -11.55
N ASN A 338 52.24 -33.40 -12.26
CA ASN A 338 53.60 -33.94 -12.44
C ASN A 338 54.22 -34.61 -11.20
N ASP A 339 53.47 -34.83 -10.12
CA ASP A 339 53.93 -35.64 -8.99
C ASP A 339 54.35 -37.03 -9.46
N GLN A 340 55.46 -37.51 -8.89
CA GLN A 340 56.11 -38.75 -9.30
C GLN A 340 55.75 -39.87 -8.33
N LEU A 341 55.10 -40.91 -8.84
CA LEU A 341 54.83 -42.14 -8.11
C LEU A 341 55.76 -43.25 -8.63
N THR A 342 56.48 -43.90 -7.73
CA THR A 342 57.32 -45.06 -8.07
C THR A 342 57.06 -46.22 -7.12
N VAL A 343 57.38 -47.44 -7.55
CA VAL A 343 57.30 -48.64 -6.72
C VAL A 343 58.66 -49.33 -6.75
N LYS A 344 59.24 -49.55 -5.57
CA LYS A 344 60.51 -50.23 -5.35
C LYS A 344 60.25 -51.66 -4.87
N CYS A 345 60.87 -52.63 -5.52
CA CYS A 345 60.82 -54.04 -5.16
C CYS A 345 62.25 -54.60 -5.16
N PRO A 346 62.85 -54.91 -4.00
CA PRO A 346 64.20 -55.50 -3.94
C PRO A 346 64.22 -56.96 -4.40
N ALA A 347 63.11 -57.69 -4.24
CA ALA A 347 62.97 -59.05 -4.75
C ALA A 347 62.98 -59.13 -6.29
N ASN A 348 63.24 -60.31 -6.85
CA ASN A 348 63.09 -60.55 -8.29
C ASN A 348 61.61 -60.48 -8.66
N LEU A 349 61.26 -59.89 -9.80
CA LEU A 349 59.88 -59.89 -10.29
C LEU A 349 59.55 -61.22 -10.96
N THR A 350 58.32 -61.71 -10.78
CA THR A 350 57.83 -62.95 -11.39
C THR A 350 56.42 -62.75 -11.93
N GLY A 351 56.18 -63.06 -13.21
CA GLY A 351 54.89 -62.80 -13.86
C GLY A 351 54.61 -61.30 -14.04
N THR A 352 53.33 -60.94 -14.14
CA THR A 352 52.89 -59.55 -14.38
C THR A 352 52.44 -58.90 -13.08
N SER A 353 53.07 -57.79 -12.71
CA SER A 353 52.63 -56.89 -11.64
C SER A 353 51.71 -55.81 -12.19
N TYR A 354 50.85 -55.22 -11.36
CA TYR A 354 49.84 -54.23 -11.74
C TYR A 354 49.89 -53.00 -10.82
N LEU A 355 49.56 -51.83 -11.34
CA LEU A 355 49.35 -50.60 -10.57
C LEU A 355 48.18 -49.82 -11.20
N THR A 356 47.23 -49.42 -10.38
CA THR A 356 46.04 -48.67 -10.78
C THR A 356 45.92 -47.40 -9.95
N LEU A 357 45.74 -46.26 -10.60
CA LEU A 357 45.38 -44.99 -9.97
C LEU A 357 43.95 -44.62 -10.37
N ILE A 358 43.08 -44.36 -9.40
CA ILE A 358 41.70 -43.92 -9.62
C ILE A 358 41.54 -42.53 -8.99
N ARG A 359 41.23 -41.51 -9.80
CA ARG A 359 40.95 -40.16 -9.27
C ARG A 359 39.56 -40.13 -8.65
N LEU A 360 39.50 -39.91 -7.35
CA LEU A 360 38.26 -39.80 -6.56
C LEU A 360 37.70 -38.36 -6.53
N GLY A 361 38.56 -37.35 -6.75
CA GLY A 361 38.16 -35.94 -6.70
C GLY A 361 39.25 -34.97 -7.19
N LYS A 362 38.87 -33.70 -7.29
CA LYS A 362 39.78 -32.56 -7.54
C LYS A 362 40.49 -32.13 -6.25
#